data_AF-N9L3V9-F1
#
_entry.id   AF-N9L3V9-F1
#
_cell.length_a   1.000
_cell.length_b   1.000
_cell.length_c   1.000
_cell.angle_alpha   90.00
_cell.angle_beta   90.00
_cell.angle_gamma   90.00
#
_symmetry.space_group_name_H-M   'P 1'
#
loop_
_entity.id
_entity.type
_entity.pdbx_description
1 polymer ?
#
loop_
_entity_poly.entity_id
_entity_poly.type
_entity_poly.pdbx_seq_one_letter_code
_entity_poly.pdbx_strand_id
1 'polypeptide(L)'
;MENNKMSVVSQNSYRPLKLERQKSYRELFHFFLDESTPAPEKEKLSAQLLQRELHQIDPPSIPLPDEPVQIKDWLFQQNMQNCERYQQYLSRRQAGGQREYFQHVAAAYDFLVKVAPVKYVDGSWLYSTLKHWSDPNFQHLIMIYLEELGLGSAKANHVSMYQQLLSSLNLQDLVEGLEDEYYYQPVVQLALAYAPQQYLPEVIGFNLGYEQLPLHLLISNYELAELGLDHQYFNVHITIDNLDNGHAHRSVAALEYGYSQAANKTEFIDKLKRGYALNDVGLGSTEIIKNNDLTPLIEKIFKKKAVVGKLIHNNRCRFAQASVNEWLSNDQKVVEFLQVLQDKQWIKRGQHPSESRFWQLIHNEEGKMFGVFSVAEQQIIYDWIAQAYTERRAPFKAVTPVQQVDDYIVDYFNSSEQQALQQQLKLARNAEEKINLLLPYLAPHQHHNPTGLWATRQLTQFLFPQALQQIQ
;
A
#
# COMPACT_ATOMS: atom_id res chain seq x y z
N MET A 1 -37.73 72.74 -8.60
CA MET A 1 -38.53 72.23 -7.47
C MET A 1 -39.35 71.08 -8.04
N GLU A 2 -39.17 69.79 -7.77
CA GLU A 2 -38.51 69.06 -6.67
C GLU A 2 -38.01 67.68 -7.14
N ASN A 3 -36.88 67.27 -6.56
CA ASN A 3 -36.50 65.94 -6.04
C ASN A 3 -36.60 64.64 -6.86
N ASN A 4 -35.43 64.27 -7.40
CA ASN A 4 -34.64 63.04 -7.16
C ASN A 4 -35.25 61.87 -6.35
N LYS A 5 -35.23 60.65 -6.95
CA LYS A 5 -35.09 59.36 -6.25
C LYS A 5 -34.42 58.31 -7.13
N MET A 6 -33.37 57.69 -6.59
CA MET A 6 -32.58 56.60 -7.17
C MET A 6 -33.38 55.31 -7.32
N SER A 7 -33.06 54.51 -8.33
CA SER A 7 -33.38 53.08 -8.41
C SER A 7 -32.23 52.31 -9.08
N VAL A 8 -31.42 51.72 -8.21
CA VAL A 8 -30.50 50.57 -8.32
C VAL A 8 -30.40 49.85 -9.66
N VAL A 9 -29.18 49.82 -10.21
CA VAL A 9 -28.71 48.88 -11.24
C VAL A 9 -28.50 47.52 -10.58
N SER A 10 -29.30 46.51 -10.92
CA SER A 10 -29.04 45.13 -10.53
C SER A 10 -28.13 44.43 -11.54
N GLN A 11 -27.19 43.68 -10.98
CA GLN A 11 -26.06 43.05 -11.64
C GLN A 11 -26.49 41.94 -12.62
N ASN A 12 -25.76 41.90 -13.73
CA ASN A 12 -25.75 40.79 -14.68
C ASN A 12 -25.42 39.47 -13.98
N SER A 13 -26.07 38.43 -14.47
CA SER A 13 -26.02 37.03 -14.09
C SER A 13 -24.60 36.43 -14.19
N TYR A 14 -23.97 36.21 -13.04
CA TYR A 14 -22.94 35.19 -12.91
C TYR A 14 -23.61 33.82 -12.74
N ARG A 15 -23.53 32.98 -13.78
CA ARG A 15 -23.75 31.53 -13.64
C ARG A 15 -22.62 30.98 -12.77
N PRO A 16 -22.89 30.27 -11.67
CA PRO A 16 -21.83 29.60 -10.94
C PRO A 16 -21.24 28.50 -11.84
N LEU A 17 -19.91 28.56 -12.01
CA LEU A 17 -19.10 27.43 -12.46
C LEU A 17 -19.51 26.21 -11.62
N LYS A 18 -19.88 25.11 -12.28
CA LYS A 18 -20.19 23.83 -11.62
C LYS A 18 -19.04 23.50 -10.66
N LEU A 19 -19.35 23.23 -9.38
CA LEU A 19 -18.40 22.63 -8.45
C LEU A 19 -17.84 21.36 -9.11
N GLU A 20 -16.55 21.35 -9.42
CA GLU A 20 -15.84 20.11 -9.69
C GLU A 20 -15.99 19.22 -8.46
N ARG A 21 -16.56 18.03 -8.63
CA ARG A 21 -16.65 17.04 -7.56
C ARG A 21 -15.23 16.75 -7.09
N GLN A 22 -14.96 16.92 -5.79
CA GLN A 22 -13.68 16.54 -5.21
C GLN A 22 -13.49 15.03 -5.44
N LYS A 23 -12.39 14.66 -6.12
CA LYS A 23 -12.04 13.25 -6.36
C LYS A 23 -11.84 12.53 -5.02
N SER A 24 -12.29 11.29 -4.94
CA SER A 24 -11.99 10.41 -3.80
C SER A 24 -10.50 10.02 -3.79
N TYR A 25 -9.98 9.56 -2.66
CA TYR A 25 -8.58 9.11 -2.61
C TYR A 25 -8.32 7.93 -3.54
N ARG A 26 -9.26 7.01 -3.67
CA ARG A 26 -9.19 5.92 -4.65
C ARG A 26 -9.12 6.42 -6.10
N GLU A 27 -9.93 7.42 -6.46
CA GLU A 27 -9.87 8.04 -7.79
C GLU A 27 -8.52 8.73 -8.03
N LEU A 28 -7.96 9.39 -7.01
CA LEU A 28 -6.63 10.00 -7.07
C LEU A 28 -5.51 8.97 -7.20
N PHE A 29 -5.58 7.87 -6.45
CA PHE A 29 -4.65 6.75 -6.52
C PHE A 29 -4.56 6.19 -7.94
N HIS A 30 -5.71 5.88 -8.54
CA HIS A 30 -5.76 5.40 -9.92
C HIS A 30 -5.30 6.47 -10.94
N PHE A 31 -5.59 7.75 -10.71
CA PHE A 31 -5.10 8.83 -11.58
C PHE A 31 -3.57 8.91 -11.62
N PHE A 32 -2.89 8.79 -10.47
CA PHE A 32 -1.42 8.83 -10.44
C PHE A 32 -0.78 7.57 -11.04
N LEU A 33 -1.46 6.43 -10.95
CA LEU A 33 -1.01 5.15 -11.50
C LEU A 33 -1.43 4.90 -12.96
N ASP A 34 -2.25 5.77 -13.55
CA ASP A 34 -2.64 5.67 -14.96
C ASP A 34 -1.47 6.08 -15.87
N GLU A 35 -0.96 5.14 -16.66
CA GLU A 35 0.11 5.33 -17.65
C GLU A 35 -0.27 6.37 -18.71
N SER A 36 -1.56 6.46 -19.06
CA SER A 36 -2.03 7.39 -20.09
C SER A 36 -2.09 8.85 -19.61
N THR A 37 -2.02 9.07 -18.29
CA THR A 37 -2.02 10.42 -17.71
C THR A 37 -0.61 11.04 -17.83
N PRO A 38 -0.44 12.17 -18.54
CA PRO A 38 0.87 12.80 -18.72
C PRO A 38 1.50 13.27 -17.40
N ALA A 39 2.83 13.14 -17.28
CA ALA A 39 3.57 13.59 -16.10
C ALA A 39 3.28 15.05 -15.68
N PRO A 40 3.18 16.05 -16.60
CA PRO A 40 2.84 17.41 -16.21
C PRO A 40 1.47 17.56 -15.52
N GLU A 41 0.50 16.70 -15.85
CA GLU A 41 -0.81 16.68 -15.17
C GLU A 41 -0.70 16.10 -13.76
N LYS A 42 0.10 15.03 -13.59
CA LYS A 42 0.42 14.46 -12.28
C LYS A 42 1.17 15.46 -11.39
N GLU A 43 2.15 16.18 -11.93
CA GLU A 43 2.89 17.24 -11.21
C GLU A 43 1.97 18.39 -10.78
N LYS A 44 1.08 18.84 -11.66
CA LYS A 44 0.11 19.89 -11.32
C LYS A 44 -0.80 19.48 -10.17
N LEU A 45 -1.35 18.26 -10.23
CA LEU A 45 -2.22 17.76 -9.16
C LEU A 45 -1.45 17.50 -7.87
N SER A 46 -0.23 16.96 -7.97
CA SER A 46 0.69 16.78 -6.85
C SER A 46 0.90 18.10 -6.09
N ALA A 47 1.24 19.18 -6.78
CA ALA A 47 1.46 20.49 -6.15
C ALA A 47 0.22 20.98 -5.38
N GLN A 48 -0.98 20.78 -5.93
CA GLN A 48 -2.24 21.17 -5.29
C GLN A 48 -2.52 20.32 -4.04
N LEU A 49 -2.32 19.00 -4.13
CA LEU A 49 -2.52 18.07 -3.01
C LEU A 49 -1.52 18.34 -1.89
N LEU A 50 -0.23 18.44 -2.21
CA LEU A 50 0.82 18.73 -1.23
C LEU A 50 0.57 20.08 -0.54
N GLN A 51 0.21 21.12 -1.28
CA GLN A 51 -0.15 22.41 -0.68
C GLN A 51 -1.30 22.27 0.33
N ARG A 52 -2.35 21.49 0.00
CA ARG A 52 -3.49 21.24 0.89
C ARG A 52 -3.10 20.46 2.13
N GLU A 53 -2.34 19.37 2.00
CA GLU A 53 -1.97 18.53 3.13
C GLU A 53 -0.99 19.25 4.06
N LEU A 54 0.03 19.88 3.49
CA LEU A 54 1.06 20.57 4.27
C LEU A 54 0.51 21.79 5.02
N HIS A 55 -0.51 22.48 4.50
CA HIS A 55 -1.14 23.62 5.18
C HIS A 55 -1.86 23.23 6.48
N GLN A 56 -2.27 21.97 6.62
CA GLN A 56 -2.95 21.48 7.83
C GLN A 56 -1.97 21.10 8.94
N ILE A 57 -0.68 21.02 8.64
CA ILE A 57 0.36 20.56 9.55
C ILE A 57 1.04 21.76 10.21
N ASP A 58 1.15 21.74 11.53
CA ASP A 58 1.85 22.77 12.30
C ASP A 58 3.25 22.29 12.71
N PRO A 59 4.36 22.80 12.13
CA PRO A 59 5.71 22.29 12.38
C PRO A 59 6.13 22.23 13.86
N PRO A 60 5.82 23.25 14.70
CA PRO A 60 6.14 23.22 16.13
C PRO A 60 5.48 22.08 16.91
N SER A 61 4.37 21.51 16.40
CA SER A 61 3.68 20.39 17.05
C SER A 61 4.34 19.03 16.80
N ILE A 62 5.28 18.96 15.87
CA ILE A 62 5.90 17.72 15.41
C ILE A 62 7.09 17.40 16.32
N PRO A 63 7.14 16.20 16.94
CA PRO A 63 8.13 15.86 17.97
C PRO A 63 9.53 15.54 17.40
N LEU A 64 9.93 16.25 16.34
CA LEU A 64 11.23 16.16 15.71
C LEU A 64 12.11 17.35 16.19
N PRO A 65 13.38 17.14 16.57
CA PRO A 65 14.28 18.24 16.91
C PRO A 65 14.54 19.21 15.74
N ASP A 66 15.07 20.39 16.04
CA ASP A 66 15.37 21.41 15.02
C ASP A 66 16.76 21.25 14.39
N GLU A 67 17.72 20.66 15.12
CA GLU A 67 19.10 20.51 14.66
C GLU A 67 19.37 19.12 14.09
N PRO A 68 20.00 18.97 12.90
CA PRO A 68 20.23 17.67 12.26
C PRO A 68 20.93 16.63 13.15
N VAL A 69 21.91 17.06 13.95
CA VAL A 69 22.61 16.18 14.90
C VAL A 69 21.65 15.63 15.96
N GLN A 70 20.76 16.49 16.48
CA GLN A 70 19.75 16.08 17.45
C GLN A 70 18.69 15.18 16.83
N ILE A 71 18.32 15.42 15.57
CA ILE A 71 17.40 14.54 14.81
C ILE A 71 18.00 13.15 14.70
N LYS A 72 19.27 13.02 14.31
CA LYS A 72 19.97 11.72 14.24
C LYS A 72 19.95 10.97 15.57
N ASP A 73 20.33 11.65 16.66
CA ASP A 73 20.35 11.04 18.00
C ASP A 73 18.94 10.62 18.44
N TRP A 74 17.92 11.42 18.10
CA TRP A 74 16.53 11.13 18.39
C TRP A 74 16.03 9.88 17.65
N LEU A 75 16.32 9.75 16.34
CA LEU A 75 15.95 8.57 15.54
C LEU A 75 16.62 7.30 16.09
N PHE A 76 17.90 7.40 16.48
CA PHE A 76 18.60 6.29 17.13
C PHE A 76 17.92 5.85 18.44
N GLN A 77 17.51 6.82 19.28
CA GLN A 77 16.78 6.51 20.51
C GLN A 77 15.42 5.85 20.23
N GLN A 78 14.66 6.32 19.24
CA GLN A 78 13.39 5.71 18.84
C GLN A 78 13.58 4.26 18.35
N ASN A 79 14.61 4.03 17.54
CA ASN A 79 14.96 2.68 17.06
C ASN A 79 15.27 1.73 18.22
N MET A 80 16.11 2.17 19.17
CA MET A 80 16.44 1.39 20.38
C MET A 80 15.19 1.06 21.21
N GLN A 81 14.30 2.03 21.42
CA GLN A 81 13.04 1.81 22.14
C GLN A 81 12.14 0.77 21.44
N ASN A 82 12.04 0.81 20.11
CA ASN A 82 11.28 -0.19 19.36
C ASN A 82 11.92 -1.58 19.48
N CYS A 83 13.25 -1.67 19.43
CA CYS A 83 13.97 -2.93 19.62
C CYS A 83 13.74 -3.51 21.03
N GLU A 84 13.82 -2.68 22.08
CA GLU A 84 13.52 -3.10 23.46
C GLU A 84 12.09 -3.60 23.61
N ARG A 85 11.10 -2.88 23.04
CA ARG A 85 9.69 -3.30 23.03
C ARG A 85 9.50 -4.62 22.29
N TYR A 86 10.25 -4.85 21.22
CA TYR A 86 10.22 -6.13 20.51
C TYR A 86 10.84 -7.26 21.33
N GLN A 87 11.94 -7.03 22.07
CA GLN A 87 12.49 -8.03 22.99
C GLN A 87 11.52 -8.39 24.12
N GLN A 88 10.79 -7.40 24.64
CA GLN A 88 9.72 -7.64 25.61
C GLN A 88 8.59 -8.49 25.00
N TYR A 89 8.20 -8.21 23.74
CA TYR A 89 7.23 -9.02 23.00
C TYR A 89 7.72 -10.47 22.87
N LEU A 90 8.95 -10.71 22.42
CA LEU A 90 9.52 -12.05 22.30
C LEU A 90 9.56 -12.79 23.63
N SER A 91 9.90 -12.09 24.73
CA SER A 91 9.90 -12.67 26.08
C SER A 91 8.51 -13.16 26.49
N ARG A 92 7.46 -12.37 26.21
CA ARG A 92 6.07 -12.79 26.43
C ARG A 92 5.69 -14.00 25.57
N ARG A 93 6.13 -14.06 24.31
CA ARG A 93 5.87 -15.20 23.42
C ARG A 93 6.59 -16.47 23.89
N GLN A 94 7.84 -16.37 24.33
CA GLN A 94 8.60 -17.48 24.91
C GLN A 94 7.97 -18.02 26.21
N ALA A 95 7.34 -17.15 27.00
CA ALA A 95 6.59 -17.52 28.19
C ALA A 95 5.20 -18.14 27.90
N GLY A 96 4.87 -18.44 26.64
CA GLY A 96 3.60 -19.03 26.23
C GLY A 96 2.48 -18.02 25.97
N GLY A 97 2.81 -16.73 25.86
CA GLY A 97 1.88 -15.69 25.43
C GLY A 97 1.33 -15.94 24.02
N GLN A 98 0.12 -15.44 23.77
CA GLN A 98 -0.55 -15.52 22.47
C GLN A 98 -0.01 -14.48 21.49
N ARG A 99 -0.39 -14.63 20.21
CA ARG A 99 -0.20 -13.57 19.19
C ARG A 99 -0.88 -12.28 19.62
N GLU A 100 -0.20 -11.15 19.41
CA GLU A 100 -0.70 -9.82 19.75
C GLU A 100 -1.35 -9.14 18.53
N TYR A 101 -0.96 -9.48 17.29
CA TYR A 101 -1.44 -8.81 16.08
C TYR A 101 -2.42 -9.67 15.28
N PHE A 102 -2.05 -10.92 14.99
CA PHE A 102 -2.81 -11.79 14.11
C PHE A 102 -3.28 -13.03 14.87
N GLN A 103 -4.46 -12.97 15.46
CA GLN A 103 -4.99 -14.09 16.25
C GLN A 103 -5.16 -15.37 15.40
N HIS A 104 -5.47 -15.23 14.11
CA HIS A 104 -5.64 -16.31 13.14
C HIS A 104 -5.23 -15.85 11.73
N VAL A 105 -5.25 -16.75 10.74
CA VAL A 105 -4.80 -16.47 9.37
C VAL A 105 -5.64 -15.37 8.72
N ALA A 106 -6.96 -15.41 8.88
CA ALA A 106 -7.85 -14.39 8.30
C ALA A 106 -7.59 -12.98 8.84
N ALA A 107 -7.10 -12.87 10.08
CA ALA A 107 -6.71 -11.60 10.69
C ALA A 107 -5.45 -11.05 10.02
N ALA A 108 -4.51 -11.91 9.63
CA ALA A 108 -3.38 -11.52 8.80
C ALA A 108 -3.84 -11.17 7.37
N TYR A 109 -4.77 -11.91 6.77
CA TYR A 109 -5.30 -11.59 5.44
C TYR A 109 -5.98 -10.22 5.41
N ASP A 110 -6.81 -9.91 6.40
CA ASP A 110 -7.47 -8.61 6.51
C ASP A 110 -6.44 -7.46 6.59
N PHE A 111 -5.41 -7.63 7.42
CA PHE A 111 -4.28 -6.69 7.48
C PHE A 111 -3.57 -6.54 6.14
N LEU A 112 -3.16 -7.65 5.50
CA LEU A 112 -2.44 -7.64 4.23
C LEU A 112 -3.26 -6.99 3.11
N VAL A 113 -4.57 -7.22 3.08
CA VAL A 113 -5.48 -6.56 2.13
C VAL A 113 -5.52 -5.06 2.40
N LYS A 114 -5.77 -4.65 3.65
CA LYS A 114 -5.96 -3.24 4.02
C LYS A 114 -4.72 -2.37 3.84
N VAL A 115 -3.52 -2.91 4.02
CA VAL A 115 -2.27 -2.18 3.76
C VAL A 115 -1.81 -2.26 2.30
N ALA A 116 -2.47 -3.06 1.45
CA ALA A 116 -2.05 -3.24 0.06
C ALA A 116 -1.91 -1.93 -0.74
N PRO A 117 -2.84 -0.95 -0.66
CA PRO A 117 -2.69 0.29 -1.41
C PRO A 117 -1.39 1.05 -1.10
N VAL A 118 -0.98 1.10 0.17
CA VAL A 118 0.30 1.73 0.55
C VAL A 118 1.50 0.89 0.10
N LYS A 119 1.39 -0.44 0.10
CA LYS A 119 2.47 -1.34 -0.33
C LYS A 119 2.65 -1.42 -1.85
N TYR A 120 1.63 -1.05 -2.61
CA TYR A 120 1.72 -0.94 -4.07
C TYR A 120 2.45 0.30 -4.57
N VAL A 121 2.78 1.24 -3.68
CA VAL A 121 3.46 2.48 -4.03
C VAL A 121 4.74 2.70 -3.21
N ASP A 122 5.29 1.61 -2.68
CA ASP A 122 6.48 1.64 -1.86
C ASP A 122 7.68 2.27 -2.61
N GLY A 123 8.47 3.08 -1.91
CA GLY A 123 9.53 3.92 -2.48
C GLY A 123 9.06 5.09 -3.36
N SER A 124 7.79 5.16 -3.79
CA SER A 124 7.34 6.09 -4.84
C SER A 124 7.61 7.57 -4.53
N TRP A 125 7.60 7.97 -3.25
CA TRP A 125 7.83 9.36 -2.83
C TRP A 125 9.20 9.89 -3.28
N LEU A 126 10.16 9.00 -3.57
CA LEU A 126 11.50 9.35 -4.04
C LEU A 126 11.61 9.51 -5.56
N TYR A 127 10.58 9.14 -6.34
CA TYR A 127 10.62 9.26 -7.81
C TYR A 127 10.98 10.68 -8.27
N SER A 128 10.47 11.70 -7.57
CA SER A 128 10.75 13.12 -7.87
C SER A 128 12.23 13.50 -7.74
N THR A 129 13.04 12.71 -7.04
CA THR A 129 14.48 12.94 -6.88
C THR A 129 15.28 12.54 -8.12
N LEU A 130 14.75 11.68 -8.99
CA LEU A 130 15.44 11.21 -10.19
C LEU A 130 15.77 12.33 -11.19
N LYS A 131 14.98 13.41 -11.22
CA LYS A 131 15.28 14.60 -12.05
C LYS A 131 16.56 15.32 -11.61
N HIS A 132 17.08 14.99 -10.44
CA HIS A 132 18.31 15.52 -9.87
C HIS A 132 19.46 14.48 -9.87
N TRP A 133 19.40 13.47 -10.75
CA TRP A 133 20.40 12.39 -10.82
C TRP A 133 21.85 12.87 -10.97
N SER A 134 22.08 14.02 -11.59
CA SER A 134 23.43 14.57 -11.79
C SER A 134 23.98 15.28 -10.57
N ASP A 135 23.11 15.58 -9.60
CA ASP A 135 23.46 16.29 -8.39
C ASP A 135 23.87 15.29 -7.30
N PRO A 136 25.13 15.32 -6.80
CA PRO A 136 25.60 14.44 -5.74
C PRO A 136 24.71 14.42 -4.49
N ASN A 137 23.96 15.50 -4.28
CA ASN A 137 23.11 15.75 -3.12
C ASN A 137 21.95 14.77 -3.02
N PHE A 138 21.51 14.23 -4.16
CA PHE A 138 20.37 13.33 -4.25
C PHE A 138 20.81 11.87 -4.38
N GLN A 139 22.11 11.58 -4.46
CA GLN A 139 22.61 10.22 -4.66
C GLN A 139 22.16 9.26 -3.55
N HIS A 140 22.10 9.73 -2.29
CA HIS A 140 21.59 8.91 -1.19
C HIS A 140 20.12 8.53 -1.38
N LEU A 141 19.26 9.50 -1.70
CA LEU A 141 17.82 9.27 -1.93
C LEU A 141 17.56 8.45 -3.19
N ILE A 142 18.28 8.72 -4.27
CA ILE A 142 18.17 7.95 -5.52
C ILE A 142 18.62 6.51 -5.28
N MET A 143 19.66 6.29 -4.49
CA MET A 143 20.11 4.93 -4.17
C MET A 143 19.05 4.18 -3.36
N ILE A 144 18.46 4.80 -2.32
CA ILE A 144 17.31 4.23 -1.59
C ILE A 144 16.23 3.84 -2.58
N TYR A 145 15.82 4.76 -3.46
CA TYR A 145 14.78 4.47 -4.43
C TYR A 145 15.12 3.27 -5.32
N LEU A 146 16.35 3.20 -5.84
CA LEU A 146 16.76 2.06 -6.66
C LEU A 146 16.80 0.75 -5.87
N GLU A 147 17.14 0.78 -4.58
CA GLU A 147 17.07 -0.38 -3.66
C GLU A 147 15.62 -0.84 -3.47
N GLU A 148 14.67 0.08 -3.22
CA GLU A 148 13.21 -0.17 -3.18
C GLU A 148 12.70 -0.80 -4.50
N LEU A 149 13.24 -0.33 -5.63
CA LEU A 149 12.93 -0.87 -6.95
C LEU A 149 13.62 -2.23 -7.23
N GLY A 150 14.34 -2.78 -6.25
CA GLY A 150 15.02 -4.07 -6.31
C GLY A 150 16.26 -4.07 -7.20
N LEU A 151 16.82 -2.89 -7.50
CA LEU A 151 17.92 -2.69 -8.44
C LEU A 151 17.64 -3.34 -9.83
N GLY A 152 16.35 -3.43 -10.19
CA GLY A 152 15.85 -4.05 -11.41
C GLY A 152 15.66 -5.56 -11.35
N SER A 153 15.66 -6.18 -10.17
CA SER A 153 15.29 -7.58 -9.94
C SER A 153 13.85 -7.67 -9.41
N ALA A 154 12.98 -8.39 -10.13
CA ALA A 154 11.60 -8.63 -9.68
C ALA A 154 11.51 -9.26 -8.27
N LYS A 155 12.49 -10.12 -7.93
CA LYS A 155 12.54 -10.80 -6.61
C LYS A 155 12.91 -9.87 -5.45
N ALA A 156 13.49 -8.71 -5.75
CA ALA A 156 13.90 -7.71 -4.78
C ALA A 156 13.07 -6.42 -4.90
N ASN A 157 12.23 -6.28 -5.93
CA ASN A 157 11.37 -5.12 -6.11
C ASN A 157 10.21 -5.19 -5.11
N HIS A 158 10.08 -4.19 -4.24
CA HIS A 158 9.17 -4.25 -3.09
C HIS A 158 7.69 -4.38 -3.52
N VAL A 159 7.27 -3.63 -4.54
CA VAL A 159 5.90 -3.74 -5.08
C VAL A 159 5.65 -5.12 -5.70
N SER A 160 6.62 -5.66 -6.45
CA SER A 160 6.52 -7.01 -7.04
C SER A 160 6.41 -8.08 -5.96
N MET A 161 7.22 -7.98 -4.90
CA MET A 161 7.17 -8.89 -3.75
C MET A 161 5.78 -8.87 -3.09
N TYR A 162 5.21 -7.68 -2.89
CA TYR A 162 3.90 -7.56 -2.25
C TYR A 162 2.75 -8.06 -3.15
N GLN A 163 2.81 -7.76 -4.45
CA GLN A 163 1.87 -8.29 -5.44
C GLN A 163 1.93 -9.83 -5.50
N GLN A 164 3.15 -10.40 -5.48
CA GLN A 164 3.35 -11.85 -5.45
C GLN A 164 2.79 -12.48 -4.16
N LEU A 165 3.01 -11.85 -2.99
CA LEU A 165 2.43 -12.26 -1.71
C LEU A 165 0.90 -12.36 -1.82
N LEU A 166 0.23 -11.26 -2.20
CA LEU A 166 -1.23 -11.26 -2.33
C LEU A 166 -1.74 -12.25 -3.37
N SER A 167 -1.00 -12.44 -4.47
CA SER A 167 -1.35 -13.40 -5.50
C SER A 167 -1.25 -14.85 -5.05
N SER A 168 -0.20 -15.19 -4.31
CA SER A 168 -0.04 -16.53 -3.74
C SER A 168 -1.15 -16.89 -2.75
N LEU A 169 -1.79 -15.86 -2.16
CA LEU A 169 -2.89 -15.97 -1.22
C LEU A 169 -4.27 -15.75 -1.86
N ASN A 170 -4.35 -15.45 -3.17
CA ASN A 170 -5.60 -15.12 -3.88
C ASN A 170 -6.41 -13.99 -3.23
N LEU A 171 -5.73 -12.91 -2.80
CA LEU A 171 -6.32 -11.79 -2.06
C LEU A 171 -6.58 -10.54 -2.93
N GLN A 172 -6.17 -10.51 -4.20
CA GLN A 172 -6.17 -9.29 -5.03
C GLN A 172 -7.57 -8.69 -5.17
N ASP A 173 -8.58 -9.51 -5.42
CA ASP A 173 -9.96 -9.05 -5.58
C ASP A 173 -10.51 -8.34 -4.32
N LEU A 174 -9.98 -8.65 -3.13
CA LEU A 174 -10.41 -8.01 -1.88
C LEU A 174 -9.85 -6.60 -1.75
N VAL A 175 -8.67 -6.34 -2.32
CA VAL A 175 -8.04 -5.02 -2.35
C VAL A 175 -8.87 -4.03 -3.18
N GLU A 176 -9.40 -4.48 -4.32
CA GLU A 176 -10.27 -3.66 -5.19
C GLU A 176 -11.58 -3.23 -4.50
N GLY A 177 -11.97 -3.91 -3.43
CA GLY A 177 -13.15 -3.63 -2.62
C GLY A 177 -12.92 -2.76 -1.38
N LEU A 178 -11.73 -2.19 -1.21
CA LEU A 178 -11.41 -1.33 -0.06
C LEU A 178 -12.13 0.02 -0.09
N GLU A 179 -12.45 0.51 1.10
CA GLU A 179 -12.98 1.84 1.35
C GLU A 179 -11.94 2.94 1.04
N ASP A 180 -12.42 4.18 0.86
CA ASP A 180 -11.60 5.28 0.34
C ASP A 180 -10.45 5.69 1.27
N GLU A 181 -10.64 5.56 2.59
CA GLU A 181 -9.66 5.94 3.60
C GLU A 181 -8.34 5.16 3.53
N TYR A 182 -8.35 3.92 3.02
CA TYR A 182 -7.13 3.12 2.81
C TYR A 182 -6.26 3.65 1.66
N TYR A 183 -6.81 4.53 0.82
CA TYR A 183 -6.10 5.15 -0.30
C TYR A 183 -5.49 6.50 0.07
N TYR A 184 -5.73 7.03 1.28
CA TYR A 184 -5.25 8.37 1.63
C TYR A 184 -3.71 8.46 1.67
N GLN A 185 -3.06 7.63 2.48
CA GLN A 185 -1.60 7.62 2.58
C GLN A 185 -0.88 7.32 1.25
N PRO A 186 -1.27 6.33 0.43
CA PRO A 186 -0.61 6.11 -0.86
C PRO A 186 -0.80 7.27 -1.84
N VAL A 187 -1.92 8.01 -1.79
CA VAL A 187 -2.07 9.25 -2.59
C VAL A 187 -1.08 10.31 -2.17
N VAL A 188 -0.75 10.43 -0.88
CA VAL A 188 0.28 11.35 -0.39
C VAL A 188 1.66 10.93 -0.91
N GLN A 189 1.99 9.62 -0.88
CA GLN A 189 3.24 9.11 -1.45
C GLN A 189 3.34 9.38 -2.96
N LEU A 190 2.27 9.12 -3.70
CA LEU A 190 2.20 9.41 -5.14
C LEU A 190 2.24 10.91 -5.43
N ALA A 191 1.68 11.76 -4.58
CA ALA A 191 1.86 13.21 -4.70
C ALA A 191 3.33 13.59 -4.52
N LEU A 192 4.03 13.05 -3.53
CA LEU A 192 5.47 13.26 -3.34
C LEU A 192 6.31 12.74 -4.53
N ALA A 193 5.88 11.66 -5.17
CA ALA A 193 6.52 11.10 -6.36
C ALA A 193 6.63 12.12 -7.51
N TYR A 194 5.64 13.01 -7.65
CA TYR A 194 5.60 14.06 -8.68
C TYR A 194 5.81 15.47 -8.10
N ALA A 195 6.42 15.57 -6.91
CA ALA A 195 6.61 16.84 -6.23
C ALA A 195 7.52 17.80 -7.01
N PRO A 196 7.13 19.08 -7.16
CA PRO A 196 8.02 20.15 -7.62
C PRO A 196 9.25 20.30 -6.71
N GLN A 197 10.35 20.85 -7.25
CA GLN A 197 11.63 20.98 -6.53
C GLN A 197 11.52 21.73 -5.18
N GLN A 198 10.59 22.67 -5.06
CA GLN A 198 10.38 23.43 -3.83
C GLN A 198 9.91 22.59 -2.62
N TYR A 199 9.41 21.37 -2.87
CA TYR A 199 8.93 20.42 -1.86
C TYR A 199 9.97 19.33 -1.53
N LEU A 200 11.22 19.45 -2.00
CA LEU A 200 12.26 18.47 -1.70
C LEU A 200 12.57 18.34 -0.20
N PRO A 201 12.56 19.40 0.63
CA PRO A 201 12.71 19.23 2.08
C PRO A 201 11.59 18.36 2.67
N GLU A 202 10.36 18.48 2.18
CA GLU A 202 9.23 17.64 2.57
C GLU A 202 9.42 16.19 2.12
N VAL A 203 9.96 15.94 0.91
CA VAL A 203 10.32 14.59 0.44
C VAL A 203 11.39 13.97 1.35
N ILE A 204 12.42 14.72 1.73
CA ILE A 204 13.45 14.27 2.67
C ILE A 204 12.84 13.95 4.04
N GLY A 205 11.95 14.82 4.53
CA GLY A 205 11.24 14.61 5.78
C GLY A 205 10.39 13.35 5.80
N PHE A 206 9.60 13.13 4.74
CA PHE A 206 8.79 11.91 4.58
C PHE A 206 9.68 10.67 4.61
N ASN A 207 10.75 10.68 3.80
CA ASN A 207 11.72 9.59 3.76
C ASN A 207 12.32 9.30 5.13
N LEU A 208 12.70 10.34 5.89
CA LEU A 208 13.28 10.19 7.21
C LEU A 208 12.35 9.45 8.19
N GLY A 209 11.04 9.71 8.11
CA GLY A 209 10.02 9.04 8.92
C GLY A 209 9.74 7.61 8.44
N TYR A 210 9.66 7.40 7.12
CA TYR A 210 9.33 6.11 6.54
C TYR A 210 10.44 5.07 6.76
N GLU A 211 11.70 5.47 6.62
CA GLU A 211 12.89 4.61 6.78
C GLU A 211 13.23 4.29 8.25
N GLN A 212 12.35 4.64 9.21
CA GLN A 212 12.49 4.14 10.57
C GLN A 212 12.01 2.70 10.66
N LEU A 213 12.52 1.96 11.66
CA LEU A 213 12.04 0.60 11.96
C LEU A 213 10.88 0.66 12.98
N PRO A 214 9.61 0.68 12.57
CA PRO A 214 8.49 0.65 13.49
C PRO A 214 8.34 -0.75 14.13
N LEU A 215 7.95 -0.76 15.41
CA LEU A 215 7.69 -2.00 16.16
C LEU A 215 6.73 -2.95 15.42
N HIS A 216 5.74 -2.40 14.71
CA HIS A 216 4.73 -3.25 14.08
C HIS A 216 5.32 -4.12 12.96
N LEU A 217 6.35 -3.68 12.24
CA LEU A 217 6.98 -4.48 11.19
C LEU A 217 7.68 -5.71 11.79
N LEU A 218 8.38 -5.52 12.91
CA LEU A 218 9.05 -6.62 13.65
C LEU A 218 8.05 -7.70 14.09
N ILE A 219 6.94 -7.28 14.72
CA ILE A 219 5.90 -8.21 15.18
C ILE A 219 5.15 -8.83 14.00
N SER A 220 4.83 -8.05 12.97
CA SER A 220 4.13 -8.58 11.79
C SER A 220 4.96 -9.64 11.08
N ASN A 221 6.26 -9.37 10.87
CA ASN A 221 7.20 -10.34 10.30
C ASN A 221 7.22 -11.65 11.12
N TYR A 222 7.33 -11.54 12.44
CA TYR A 222 7.35 -12.69 13.35
C TYR A 222 6.05 -13.50 13.29
N GLU A 223 4.88 -12.84 13.39
CA GLU A 223 3.59 -13.53 13.45
C GLU A 223 3.12 -14.07 12.09
N LEU A 224 3.45 -13.41 10.98
CA LEU A 224 3.21 -13.95 9.64
C LEU A 224 3.99 -15.25 9.43
N ALA A 225 5.26 -15.28 9.82
CA ALA A 225 6.09 -16.48 9.79
C ALA A 225 5.49 -17.61 10.66
N GLU A 226 5.05 -17.29 11.88
CA GLU A 226 4.37 -18.23 12.79
C GLU A 226 3.07 -18.80 12.17
N LEU A 227 2.34 -17.99 11.40
CA LEU A 227 1.14 -18.39 10.67
C LEU A 227 1.43 -19.17 9.38
N GLY A 228 2.70 -19.35 9.00
CA GLY A 228 3.09 -20.01 7.75
C GLY A 228 2.76 -19.18 6.50
N LEU A 229 2.70 -17.85 6.64
CA LEU A 229 2.52 -16.90 5.55
C LEU A 229 3.88 -16.35 5.13
N ASP A 230 4.02 -16.06 3.83
CA ASP A 230 5.21 -15.37 3.33
C ASP A 230 5.31 -13.99 3.97
N HIS A 231 6.47 -13.71 4.56
CA HIS A 231 6.79 -12.52 5.32
C HIS A 231 8.00 -11.77 4.74
N GLN A 232 8.48 -12.16 3.54
CA GLN A 232 9.71 -11.64 2.95
C GLN A 232 9.68 -10.12 2.73
N TYR A 233 8.53 -9.58 2.32
CA TYR A 233 8.34 -8.13 2.19
C TYR A 233 8.55 -7.39 3.53
N PHE A 234 8.09 -7.95 4.65
CA PHE A 234 8.29 -7.35 5.96
C PHE A 234 9.72 -7.55 6.48
N ASN A 235 10.33 -8.68 6.14
CA ASN A 235 11.68 -9.02 6.56
C ASN A 235 12.72 -8.11 5.92
N VAL A 236 12.57 -7.75 4.63
CA VAL A 236 13.58 -6.94 3.94
C VAL A 236 13.76 -5.60 4.65
N HIS A 237 12.67 -4.89 4.95
CA HIS A 237 12.65 -3.61 5.70
C HIS A 237 13.33 -3.69 7.09
N ILE A 238 13.31 -4.84 7.76
CA ILE A 238 14.05 -5.02 9.03
C ILE A 238 15.57 -4.95 8.80
N THR A 239 16.04 -5.38 7.62
CA THR A 239 17.47 -5.46 7.29
C THR A 239 18.00 -4.22 6.59
N ILE A 240 17.30 -3.70 5.58
CA ILE A 240 17.78 -2.57 4.76
C ILE A 240 17.52 -1.21 5.43
N ASP A 241 16.51 -1.08 6.29
CA ASP A 241 16.17 0.20 6.95
C ASP A 241 16.95 0.40 8.26
N ASN A 242 18.22 0.02 8.25
CA ASN A 242 19.08 0.08 9.43
C ASN A 242 19.85 1.42 9.53
N LEU A 243 20.20 1.82 10.75
CA LEU A 243 20.90 3.07 11.05
C LEU A 243 22.42 3.03 10.81
N ASP A 244 22.99 1.86 10.53
CA ASP A 244 24.44 1.70 10.32
C ASP A 244 24.84 2.07 8.89
N ASN A 245 24.35 1.30 7.91
CA ASN A 245 24.64 1.47 6.48
C ASN A 245 23.40 1.42 5.58
N GLY A 246 22.23 1.26 6.19
CA GLY A 246 20.96 1.12 5.51
C GLY A 246 20.30 2.44 5.09
N HIS A 247 19.03 2.36 4.73
CA HIS A 247 18.25 3.50 4.27
C HIS A 247 18.12 4.58 5.34
N ALA A 248 17.93 4.23 6.61
CA ALA A 248 17.87 5.21 7.70
C ALA A 248 19.17 6.04 7.80
N HIS A 249 20.33 5.41 7.62
CA HIS A 249 21.61 6.11 7.54
C HIS A 249 21.67 7.08 6.36
N ARG A 250 21.31 6.59 5.15
CA ARG A 250 21.28 7.40 3.92
C ARG A 250 20.30 8.59 4.03
N SER A 251 19.17 8.40 4.71
CA SER A 251 18.17 9.45 5.01
C SER A 251 18.76 10.57 5.87
N VAL A 252 19.52 10.21 6.92
CA VAL A 252 20.21 11.20 7.76
C VAL A 252 21.27 11.94 6.95
N ALA A 253 22.03 11.25 6.09
CA ALA A 253 23.01 11.90 5.22
C ALA A 253 22.34 12.90 4.25
N ALA A 254 21.19 12.53 3.66
CA ALA A 254 20.40 13.43 2.81
C ALA A 254 19.87 14.65 3.58
N LEU A 255 19.42 14.46 4.83
CA LEU A 255 19.03 15.53 5.74
C LEU A 255 20.21 16.48 6.05
N GLU A 256 21.33 15.96 6.54
CA GLU A 256 22.51 16.76 6.92
C GLU A 256 23.00 17.58 5.73
N TYR A 257 23.02 16.93 4.56
CA TYR A 257 23.42 17.58 3.32
C TYR A 257 22.43 18.67 2.90
N GLY A 258 21.14 18.35 2.79
CA GLY A 258 20.08 19.31 2.41
C GLY A 258 20.04 20.50 3.36
N TYR A 259 20.18 20.24 4.67
CA TYR A 259 20.30 21.28 5.67
C TYR A 259 21.52 22.16 5.40
N SER A 260 22.70 21.59 5.12
CA SER A 260 23.92 22.37 4.85
C SER A 260 23.81 23.33 3.66
N GLN A 261 23.07 22.95 2.62
CA GLN A 261 22.89 23.75 1.40
C GLN A 261 21.72 24.75 1.48
N ALA A 262 20.81 24.57 2.42
CA ALA A 262 19.63 25.43 2.52
C ALA A 262 20.01 26.91 2.77
N ALA A 263 19.48 27.82 1.94
CA ALA A 263 19.66 29.25 2.13
C ALA A 263 19.00 29.75 3.43
N ASN A 264 17.87 29.15 3.79
CA ASN A 264 17.16 29.39 5.04
C ASN A 264 17.02 28.07 5.81
N LYS A 265 17.82 27.90 6.88
CA LYS A 265 17.84 26.68 7.70
C LYS A 265 16.52 26.45 8.43
N THR A 266 15.91 27.51 8.94
CA THR A 266 14.62 27.44 9.66
C THR A 266 13.51 26.98 8.73
N GLU A 267 13.41 27.58 7.53
CA GLU A 267 12.40 27.16 6.54
C GLU A 267 12.62 25.70 6.10
N PHE A 268 13.88 25.30 5.90
CA PHE A 268 14.20 23.91 5.56
C PHE A 268 13.73 22.93 6.64
N ILE A 269 14.00 23.21 7.91
CA ILE A 269 13.56 22.38 9.03
C ILE A 269 12.04 22.36 9.16
N ASP A 270 11.36 23.50 9.01
CA ASP A 270 9.90 23.54 9.06
C ASP A 270 9.27 22.66 7.97
N LYS A 271 9.79 22.74 6.74
CA LYS A 271 9.34 21.90 5.63
C LYS A 271 9.67 20.42 5.86
N LEU A 272 10.88 20.13 6.32
CA LEU A 272 11.29 18.77 6.69
C LEU A 272 10.36 18.17 7.74
N LYS A 273 10.02 18.93 8.79
CA LYS A 273 9.07 18.51 9.82
C LYS A 273 7.69 18.22 9.24
N ARG A 274 7.17 19.09 8.35
CA ARG A 274 5.88 18.83 7.67
C ARG A 274 5.93 17.55 6.84
N GLY A 275 7.01 17.33 6.10
CA GLY A 275 7.26 16.09 5.35
C GLY A 275 7.29 14.86 6.27
N TYR A 276 8.00 14.96 7.39
CA TYR A 276 8.04 13.89 8.39
C TYR A 276 6.65 13.54 8.92
N ALA A 277 5.82 14.54 9.21
CA ALA A 277 4.44 14.29 9.64
C ALA A 277 3.55 13.66 8.56
N LEU A 278 3.84 13.88 7.26
CA LEU A 278 3.12 13.20 6.18
C LEU A 278 3.32 11.68 6.18
N ASN A 279 4.39 11.16 6.80
CA ASN A 279 4.60 9.72 6.94
C ASN A 279 3.46 9.03 7.71
N ASP A 280 2.88 9.71 8.69
CA ASP A 280 1.92 9.13 9.65
C ASP A 280 0.46 9.53 9.36
N VAL A 281 0.16 10.08 8.17
CA VAL A 281 -1.22 10.46 7.81
C VAL A 281 -2.06 9.26 7.36
N GLY A 282 -3.36 9.34 7.64
CA GLY A 282 -4.32 8.28 7.31
C GLY A 282 -4.26 7.11 8.29
N LEU A 283 -4.79 5.96 7.85
CA LEU A 283 -4.85 4.77 8.69
C LEU A 283 -3.48 4.09 8.79
N GLY A 284 -2.86 4.17 9.95
CA GLY A 284 -1.60 3.49 10.22
C GLY A 284 -1.76 1.98 10.40
N SER A 285 -0.70 1.22 10.11
CA SER A 285 -0.69 -0.25 10.26
C SER A 285 -1.15 -0.71 11.66
N THR A 286 -0.73 0.01 12.72
CA THR A 286 -1.10 -0.31 14.10
C THR A 286 -2.61 -0.12 14.36
N GLU A 287 -3.24 0.87 13.72
CA GLU A 287 -4.68 1.11 13.82
C GLU A 287 -5.46 0.00 13.10
N ILE A 288 -5.02 -0.38 11.91
CA ILE A 288 -5.58 -1.50 11.14
C ILE A 288 -5.51 -2.80 11.96
N ILE A 289 -4.35 -3.08 12.58
CA ILE A 289 -4.15 -4.26 13.43
C ILE A 289 -5.08 -4.27 14.64
N LYS A 290 -5.31 -3.12 15.28
CA LYS A 290 -6.20 -3.02 16.46
C LYS A 290 -7.68 -3.22 16.08
N ASN A 291 -8.07 -2.82 14.88
CA ASN A 291 -9.45 -2.87 14.39
C ASN A 291 -9.74 -4.16 13.59
N ASN A 292 -9.24 -5.31 14.07
CA ASN A 292 -9.30 -6.60 13.38
C ASN A 292 -10.66 -7.31 13.59
N ASP A 293 -11.73 -6.71 13.08
CA ASP A 293 -13.04 -7.36 12.96
C ASP A 293 -13.19 -7.97 11.55
N LEU A 294 -13.39 -9.29 11.48
CA LEU A 294 -13.63 -10.00 10.23
C LEU A 294 -15.03 -9.79 9.66
N THR A 295 -15.97 -9.24 10.43
CA THR A 295 -17.38 -9.13 10.02
C THR A 295 -17.56 -8.31 8.73
N PRO A 296 -16.96 -7.11 8.57
CA PRO A 296 -17.01 -6.38 7.31
C PRO A 296 -16.43 -7.18 6.12
N LEU A 297 -15.36 -7.94 6.35
CA LEU A 297 -14.73 -8.75 5.31
C LEU A 297 -15.65 -9.91 4.86
N ILE A 298 -16.31 -10.57 5.80
CA ILE A 298 -17.31 -11.61 5.52
C ILE A 298 -18.49 -11.03 4.74
N GLU A 299 -19.01 -9.87 5.15
CA GLU A 299 -20.09 -9.22 4.42
C GLU A 299 -19.69 -8.90 2.98
N LYS A 300 -18.48 -8.37 2.74
CA LYS A 300 -17.97 -8.11 1.39
C LYS A 300 -17.90 -9.37 0.55
N ILE A 301 -17.37 -10.46 1.10
CA ILE A 301 -17.30 -11.76 0.41
C ILE A 301 -18.71 -12.22 0.01
N PHE A 302 -19.67 -12.21 0.94
CA PHE A 302 -21.02 -12.68 0.65
C PHE A 302 -21.77 -11.76 -0.33
N LYS A 303 -21.62 -10.43 -0.22
CA LYS A 303 -22.18 -9.46 -1.18
C LYS A 303 -21.64 -9.71 -2.59
N LYS A 304 -20.33 -9.93 -2.72
CA LYS A 304 -19.69 -10.29 -4.00
C LYS A 304 -20.25 -11.59 -4.57
N LYS A 305 -20.39 -12.65 -3.75
CA LYS A 305 -20.98 -13.93 -4.22
C LYS A 305 -22.45 -13.79 -4.58
N ALA A 306 -23.20 -12.93 -3.90
CA ALA A 306 -24.61 -12.68 -4.19
C ALA A 306 -24.83 -12.13 -5.61
N VAL A 307 -23.92 -11.27 -6.12
CA VAL A 307 -24.01 -10.72 -7.48
C VAL A 307 -24.16 -11.83 -8.53
N VAL A 308 -23.41 -12.92 -8.38
CA VAL A 308 -23.41 -14.08 -9.27
C VAL A 308 -24.48 -15.11 -8.88
N GLY A 309 -24.66 -15.37 -7.58
CA GLY A 309 -25.49 -16.45 -7.06
C GLY A 309 -26.99 -16.18 -7.00
N LYS A 310 -27.44 -14.92 -7.03
CA LYS A 310 -28.83 -14.51 -6.72
C LYS A 310 -29.94 -15.07 -7.62
N LEU A 311 -29.61 -15.77 -8.71
CA LEU A 311 -30.58 -16.38 -9.62
C LEU A 311 -30.41 -17.90 -9.81
N ILE A 312 -29.45 -18.53 -9.13
CA ILE A 312 -29.04 -19.92 -9.43
C ILE A 312 -29.68 -20.93 -8.46
N HIS A 313 -30.15 -20.47 -7.29
CA HIS A 313 -30.72 -21.38 -6.29
C HIS A 313 -32.16 -21.79 -6.66
N ASN A 314 -32.56 -23.02 -6.31
CA ASN A 314 -33.96 -23.40 -6.35
C ASN A 314 -34.72 -22.76 -5.18
N ASN A 315 -35.90 -22.18 -5.42
CA ASN A 315 -36.71 -21.51 -4.39
C ASN A 315 -37.37 -22.48 -3.38
N ARG A 316 -36.92 -23.75 -3.31
CA ARG A 316 -37.41 -24.76 -2.35
C ARG A 316 -36.78 -24.58 -0.98
N CYS A 317 -35.50 -24.18 -0.91
CA CYS A 317 -34.85 -23.88 0.36
C CYS A 317 -35.24 -22.46 0.79
N ARG A 318 -35.87 -22.34 1.96
CA ARG A 318 -36.37 -21.06 2.51
C ARG A 318 -35.89 -20.86 3.95
N PHE A 319 -35.55 -19.62 4.27
CA PHE A 319 -35.16 -19.14 5.59
C PHE A 319 -36.02 -17.95 5.95
N ALA A 320 -36.66 -17.99 7.13
CA ALA A 320 -37.60 -16.96 7.57
C ALA A 320 -38.59 -16.55 6.46
N GLN A 321 -39.21 -17.55 5.80
CA GLN A 321 -40.17 -17.44 4.69
C GLN A 321 -39.62 -16.93 3.35
N ALA A 322 -38.42 -16.35 3.28
CA ALA A 322 -37.76 -15.97 2.03
C ALA A 322 -36.84 -17.08 1.48
N SER A 323 -36.79 -17.21 0.16
CA SER A 323 -35.87 -18.09 -0.57
C SER A 323 -34.44 -17.53 -0.58
N VAL A 324 -33.46 -18.37 -0.87
CA VAL A 324 -32.06 -17.93 -0.97
C VAL A 324 -31.89 -16.81 -2.00
N ASN A 325 -32.51 -16.91 -3.18
CA ASN A 325 -32.45 -15.85 -4.19
C ASN A 325 -33.04 -14.51 -3.68
N GLU A 326 -34.13 -14.56 -2.89
CA GLU A 326 -34.72 -13.36 -2.29
C GLU A 326 -33.78 -12.71 -1.26
N TRP A 327 -33.04 -13.52 -0.49
CA TRP A 327 -32.01 -13.05 0.44
C TRP A 327 -30.80 -12.44 -0.27
N LEU A 328 -30.37 -13.02 -1.39
CA LEU A 328 -29.23 -12.53 -2.19
C LEU A 328 -29.57 -11.35 -3.11
N SER A 329 -30.78 -10.78 -3.01
CA SER A 329 -31.27 -9.79 -3.98
C SER A 329 -30.63 -8.40 -3.88
N ASN A 330 -30.11 -8.02 -2.71
CA ASN A 330 -29.37 -6.78 -2.48
C ASN A 330 -28.47 -6.88 -1.24
N ASP A 331 -27.55 -5.92 -1.10
CA ASP A 331 -26.53 -5.93 -0.04
C ASP A 331 -27.10 -5.95 1.38
N GLN A 332 -28.15 -5.19 1.65
CA GLN A 332 -28.78 -5.14 2.98
C GLN A 332 -29.34 -6.50 3.37
N LYS A 333 -30.05 -7.17 2.44
CA LYS A 333 -30.58 -8.51 2.69
C LYS A 333 -29.51 -9.59 2.81
N VAL A 334 -28.36 -9.43 2.14
CA VAL A 334 -27.23 -10.35 2.31
C VAL A 334 -26.70 -10.30 3.74
N VAL A 335 -26.55 -9.10 4.31
CA VAL A 335 -26.13 -8.92 5.72
C VAL A 335 -27.16 -9.53 6.67
N GLU A 336 -28.45 -9.24 6.47
CA GLU A 336 -29.53 -9.83 7.26
C GLU A 336 -29.55 -11.36 7.16
N PHE A 337 -29.26 -11.91 5.98
CA PHE A 337 -29.25 -13.36 5.78
C PHE A 337 -28.14 -14.04 6.57
N LEU A 338 -26.96 -13.42 6.71
CA LEU A 338 -25.90 -13.92 7.59
C LEU A 338 -26.37 -14.04 9.05
N GLN A 339 -27.17 -13.09 9.53
CA GLN A 339 -27.78 -13.18 10.86
C GLN A 339 -28.80 -14.33 10.92
N VAL A 340 -29.67 -14.47 9.92
CA VAL A 340 -30.65 -15.56 9.85
C VAL A 340 -29.97 -16.93 9.83
N LEU A 341 -28.84 -17.09 9.13
CA LEU A 341 -28.06 -18.33 9.10
C LEU A 341 -27.48 -18.68 10.48
N GLN A 342 -27.11 -17.68 11.28
CA GLN A 342 -26.67 -17.87 12.67
C GLN A 342 -27.84 -18.25 13.59
N ASP A 343 -28.95 -17.51 13.52
CA ASP A 343 -30.16 -17.76 14.32
C ASP A 343 -30.73 -19.16 14.06
N LYS A 344 -30.62 -19.64 12.82
CA LYS A 344 -31.04 -20.99 12.41
C LYS A 344 -29.96 -22.06 12.63
N GLN A 345 -28.84 -21.73 13.27
CA GLN A 345 -27.73 -22.65 13.59
C GLN A 345 -27.12 -23.32 12.35
N TRP A 346 -27.25 -22.71 11.17
CA TRP A 346 -26.52 -23.11 9.97
C TRP A 346 -25.06 -22.69 10.04
N ILE A 347 -24.83 -21.55 10.68
CA ILE A 347 -23.51 -21.03 11.05
C ILE A 347 -23.49 -21.01 12.58
N LYS A 348 -22.57 -21.77 13.18
CA LYS A 348 -22.39 -21.87 14.62
C LYS A 348 -21.06 -21.23 15.01
N ARG A 349 -21.11 -19.95 15.36
CA ARG A 349 -19.94 -19.15 15.76
C ARG A 349 -19.36 -19.64 17.09
N GLY A 350 -18.04 -19.62 17.22
CA GLY A 350 -17.32 -20.07 18.43
C GLY A 350 -17.26 -21.59 18.60
N GLN A 351 -17.57 -22.35 17.54
CA GLN A 351 -17.51 -23.82 17.51
C GLN A 351 -16.61 -24.29 16.38
N HIS A 352 -16.24 -25.58 16.40
CA HIS A 352 -15.47 -26.15 15.29
C HIS A 352 -16.28 -25.97 13.97
N PRO A 353 -15.70 -25.42 12.89
CA PRO A 353 -16.46 -25.11 11.67
C PRO A 353 -17.18 -26.30 11.03
N SER A 354 -16.69 -27.53 11.19
CA SER A 354 -17.42 -28.74 10.77
C SER A 354 -18.79 -28.92 11.43
N GLU A 355 -19.07 -28.27 12.56
CA GLU A 355 -20.40 -28.28 13.19
C GLU A 355 -21.40 -27.31 12.53
N SER A 356 -20.90 -26.40 11.68
CA SER A 356 -21.71 -25.49 10.88
C SER A 356 -22.11 -26.16 9.58
N ARG A 357 -23.42 -26.33 9.38
CA ARG A 357 -23.97 -26.86 8.11
C ARG A 357 -23.53 -26.04 6.90
N PHE A 358 -23.44 -24.72 7.04
CA PHE A 358 -22.99 -23.85 5.96
C PHE A 358 -21.55 -24.18 5.53
N TRP A 359 -20.65 -24.40 6.49
CA TRP A 359 -19.26 -24.77 6.22
C TRP A 359 -19.16 -26.09 5.45
N GLN A 360 -19.93 -27.11 5.86
CA GLN A 360 -19.98 -28.39 5.17
C GLN A 360 -20.43 -28.28 3.70
N LEU A 361 -21.26 -27.29 3.35
CA LEU A 361 -21.73 -27.09 1.98
C LEU A 361 -20.66 -26.52 1.05
N ILE A 362 -19.74 -25.72 1.58
CA ILE A 362 -18.75 -24.99 0.79
C ILE A 362 -17.38 -25.68 0.77
N HIS A 363 -17.04 -26.43 1.83
CA HIS A 363 -15.72 -27.03 1.99
C HIS A 363 -15.64 -28.49 1.52
N ASN A 364 -16.71 -29.28 1.69
CA ASN A 364 -16.69 -30.69 1.32
C ASN A 364 -16.80 -30.85 -0.20
N GLU A 365 -16.04 -31.78 -0.80
CA GLU A 365 -16.05 -32.04 -2.25
C GLU A 365 -17.44 -32.43 -2.79
N GLU A 366 -18.23 -33.16 -1.98
CA GLU A 366 -19.62 -33.51 -2.29
C GLU A 366 -20.63 -32.40 -1.92
N GLY A 367 -20.15 -31.27 -1.40
CA GLY A 367 -20.94 -30.13 -0.99
C GLY A 367 -21.60 -29.43 -2.18
N LYS A 368 -22.87 -29.05 -2.03
CA LYS A 368 -23.65 -28.39 -3.10
C LYS A 368 -23.10 -27.03 -3.53
N MET A 369 -22.21 -26.44 -2.74
CA MET A 369 -21.58 -25.14 -2.98
C MET A 369 -20.04 -25.27 -3.05
N PHE A 370 -19.52 -26.49 -3.24
CA PHE A 370 -18.11 -26.72 -3.46
C PHE A 370 -17.61 -25.91 -4.68
N GLY A 371 -16.47 -25.24 -4.54
CA GLY A 371 -15.89 -24.38 -5.58
C GLY A 371 -16.50 -22.98 -5.72
N VAL A 372 -17.56 -22.64 -4.96
CA VAL A 372 -18.16 -21.29 -5.00
C VAL A 372 -17.24 -20.25 -4.33
N PHE A 373 -16.59 -20.63 -3.23
CA PHE A 373 -15.68 -19.78 -2.47
C PHE A 373 -14.23 -20.17 -2.76
N SER A 374 -13.38 -19.17 -2.98
CA SER A 374 -11.94 -19.36 -3.14
C SER A 374 -11.32 -19.91 -1.85
N VAL A 375 -10.08 -20.39 -1.94
CA VAL A 375 -9.36 -20.92 -0.77
C VAL A 375 -9.19 -19.83 0.30
N ALA A 376 -8.90 -18.59 -0.10
CA ALA A 376 -8.78 -17.46 0.81
C ALA A 376 -10.12 -17.12 1.49
N GLU A 377 -11.21 -17.09 0.72
CA GLU A 377 -12.55 -16.84 1.25
C GLU A 377 -12.98 -17.95 2.21
N GLN A 378 -12.65 -19.22 1.91
CA GLN A 378 -12.87 -20.34 2.82
C GLN A 378 -12.07 -20.18 4.13
N GLN A 379 -10.80 -19.76 4.06
CA GLN A 379 -9.99 -19.47 5.27
C GLN A 379 -10.65 -18.38 6.13
N ILE A 380 -11.13 -17.30 5.51
CA ILE A 380 -11.79 -16.19 6.20
C ILE A 380 -13.09 -16.65 6.87
N ILE A 381 -13.93 -17.41 6.14
CA ILE A 381 -15.17 -17.97 6.69
C ILE A 381 -14.87 -18.96 7.82
N TYR A 382 -13.84 -19.80 7.67
CA TYR A 382 -13.44 -20.76 8.70
C TYR A 382 -13.08 -20.06 10.00
N ASP A 383 -12.15 -19.10 9.94
CA ASP A 383 -11.67 -18.38 11.13
C ASP A 383 -12.78 -17.53 11.74
N TRP A 384 -13.65 -16.95 10.91
CA TRP A 384 -14.84 -16.26 11.38
C TRP A 384 -15.79 -17.22 12.12
N ILE A 385 -16.03 -18.44 11.64
CA ILE A 385 -16.86 -19.41 12.37
C ILE A 385 -16.17 -19.84 13.67
N ALA A 386 -14.89 -20.18 13.62
CA ALA A 386 -14.15 -20.73 14.74
C ALA A 386 -13.95 -19.74 15.90
N GLN A 387 -13.71 -18.45 15.62
CA GLN A 387 -13.37 -17.43 16.62
C GLN A 387 -12.22 -17.89 17.54
N ALA A 388 -12.48 -18.02 18.86
CA ALA A 388 -11.54 -18.46 19.88
C ALA A 388 -11.33 -19.99 19.92
N TYR A 389 -12.08 -20.75 19.11
CA TYR A 389 -11.82 -22.18 18.90
C TYR A 389 -10.55 -22.32 18.05
N THR A 390 -9.39 -22.24 18.69
CA THR A 390 -8.09 -22.30 18.01
C THR A 390 -7.50 -23.69 18.08
N GLU A 391 -7.73 -24.51 17.05
CA GLU A 391 -6.76 -25.54 16.69
C GLU A 391 -5.61 -24.86 15.93
N ARG A 392 -4.36 -25.17 16.30
CA ARG A 392 -3.20 -24.74 15.51
C ARG A 392 -3.26 -25.44 14.16
N ARG A 393 -3.71 -24.71 13.13
CA ARG A 393 -3.84 -25.22 11.76
C ARG A 393 -2.99 -24.39 10.81
N ALA A 394 -2.32 -25.06 9.87
CA ALA A 394 -1.73 -24.40 8.73
C ALA A 394 -2.81 -23.78 7.83
N PRO A 395 -2.55 -22.65 7.16
CA PRO A 395 -3.48 -22.04 6.23
C PRO A 395 -3.87 -23.00 5.11
N PHE A 396 -5.10 -22.86 4.59
CA PHE A 396 -5.49 -23.61 3.40
C PHE A 396 -4.57 -23.23 2.23
N LYS A 397 -4.05 -24.25 1.53
CA LYS A 397 -3.17 -24.04 0.37
C LYS A 397 -3.99 -24.02 -0.91
N ALA A 398 -3.84 -22.95 -1.69
CA ALA A 398 -4.28 -22.97 -3.07
C ALA A 398 -3.41 -23.95 -3.87
N VAL A 399 -4.02 -24.73 -4.76
CA VAL A 399 -3.28 -25.40 -5.83
C VAL A 399 -2.91 -24.29 -6.81
N THR A 400 -1.63 -23.96 -6.89
CA THR A 400 -1.13 -22.91 -7.78
C THR A 400 -1.53 -23.27 -9.22
N PRO A 401 -2.38 -22.47 -9.89
CA PRO A 401 -2.58 -22.65 -11.32
C PRO A 401 -1.25 -22.37 -12.02
N VAL A 402 -0.92 -23.17 -13.02
CA VAL A 402 0.26 -22.95 -13.86
C VAL A 402 0.09 -21.59 -14.56
N GLN A 403 0.86 -20.57 -14.15
CA GLN A 403 0.87 -19.17 -14.67
C GLN A 403 1.20 -19.04 -16.17
N GLN A 404 1.42 -20.14 -16.89
CA GLN A 404 2.06 -20.15 -18.21
C GLN A 404 1.30 -19.45 -19.35
N VAL A 405 0.00 -19.18 -19.25
CA VAL A 405 -0.78 -18.66 -20.40
C VAL A 405 -0.83 -17.12 -20.42
N ASP A 406 -0.95 -16.46 -19.26
CA ASP A 406 -0.97 -15.01 -19.17
C ASP A 406 0.44 -14.39 -19.32
N ASP A 407 1.47 -15.10 -18.85
CA ASP A 407 2.88 -14.69 -18.98
C ASP A 407 3.29 -14.49 -20.45
N TYR A 408 2.78 -15.29 -21.40
CA TYR A 408 3.18 -15.21 -22.81
C TYR A 408 2.76 -13.92 -23.52
N ILE A 409 1.55 -13.43 -23.26
CA ILE A 409 1.04 -12.21 -23.91
C ILE A 409 1.72 -10.98 -23.28
N VAL A 410 1.86 -10.99 -21.95
CA VAL A 410 2.55 -9.95 -21.19
C VAL A 410 4.02 -9.88 -21.59
N ASP A 411 4.71 -11.01 -21.70
CA ASP A 411 6.11 -11.09 -22.17
C ASP A 411 6.27 -10.56 -23.60
N TYR A 412 5.32 -10.83 -24.49
CA TYR A 412 5.40 -10.36 -25.87
C TYR A 412 5.33 -8.81 -25.97
N PHE A 413 4.35 -8.17 -25.34
CA PHE A 413 4.22 -6.71 -25.37
C PHE A 413 5.39 -6.01 -24.67
N ASN A 414 5.78 -6.50 -23.49
CA ASN A 414 6.94 -5.98 -22.77
C ASN A 414 8.23 -6.12 -23.60
N SER A 415 8.39 -7.22 -24.34
CA SER A 415 9.56 -7.41 -25.20
C SER A 415 9.66 -6.38 -26.33
N SER A 416 8.53 -5.93 -26.89
CA SER A 416 8.52 -4.92 -27.96
C SER A 416 8.86 -3.53 -27.44
N GLU A 417 8.28 -3.12 -26.31
CA GLU A 417 8.56 -1.83 -25.70
C GLU A 417 10.03 -1.75 -25.25
N GLN A 418 10.50 -2.77 -24.54
CA GLN A 418 11.89 -2.85 -24.10
C GLN A 418 12.87 -2.85 -25.26
N GLN A 419 12.56 -3.51 -26.39
CA GLN A 419 13.37 -3.46 -27.60
C GLN A 419 13.44 -2.04 -28.20
N ALA A 420 12.31 -1.32 -28.24
CA ALA A 420 12.28 0.06 -28.71
C ALA A 420 13.15 0.97 -27.83
N LEU A 421 13.04 0.84 -26.49
CA LEU A 421 13.87 1.58 -25.54
C LEU A 421 15.36 1.24 -25.71
N GLN A 422 15.71 -0.03 -25.89
CA GLN A 422 17.10 -0.45 -26.18
C GLN A 422 17.67 0.19 -27.45
N GLN A 423 16.85 0.31 -28.50
CA GLN A 423 17.26 0.98 -29.73
C GLN A 423 17.49 2.47 -29.50
N GLN A 424 16.58 3.14 -28.78
CA GLN A 424 16.74 4.55 -28.43
C GLN A 424 18.00 4.80 -27.59
N LEU A 425 18.30 3.94 -26.61
CA LEU A 425 19.54 4.04 -25.81
C LEU A 425 20.82 3.85 -26.64
N LYS A 426 20.79 3.01 -27.69
CA LYS A 426 21.92 2.85 -28.63
C LYS A 426 22.15 4.10 -29.48
N LEU A 427 21.07 4.82 -29.81
CA LEU A 427 21.10 6.05 -30.61
C LEU A 427 21.42 7.30 -29.78
N ALA A 428 21.22 7.25 -28.47
CA ALA A 428 21.51 8.35 -27.55
C ALA A 428 22.99 8.78 -27.61
N ARG A 429 23.22 10.10 -27.67
CA ARG A 429 24.52 10.69 -27.97
C ARG A 429 25.45 10.77 -26.77
N ASN A 430 24.89 10.84 -25.56
CA ASN A 430 25.63 11.00 -24.32
C ASN A 430 24.92 10.31 -23.13
N ALA A 431 25.55 10.33 -21.95
CA ALA A 431 25.01 9.68 -20.76
C ALA A 431 23.71 10.33 -20.25
N GLU A 432 23.60 11.66 -20.35
CA GLU A 432 22.40 12.40 -19.94
C GLU A 432 21.17 12.01 -20.78
N GLU A 433 21.32 11.92 -22.10
CA GLU A 433 20.25 11.47 -23.00
C GLU A 433 19.82 10.03 -22.68
N LYS A 434 20.77 9.16 -22.37
CA LYS A 434 20.47 7.78 -21.94
C LYS A 434 19.68 7.75 -20.64
N ILE A 435 20.10 8.51 -19.63
CA ILE A 435 19.43 8.55 -18.33
C ILE A 435 18.01 9.10 -18.49
N ASN A 436 17.83 10.20 -19.23
CA ASN A 436 16.53 10.82 -19.45
C ASN A 436 15.55 9.89 -20.20
N LEU A 437 16.03 9.01 -21.08
CA LEU A 437 15.22 7.96 -21.71
C LEU A 437 14.77 6.87 -20.73
N LEU A 438 15.54 6.62 -19.66
CA LEU A 438 15.23 5.60 -18.66
C LEU A 438 14.26 6.10 -17.58
N LEU A 439 14.36 7.36 -17.14
CA LEU A 439 13.62 7.87 -15.97
C LEU A 439 12.11 7.57 -15.99
N PRO A 440 11.36 7.74 -17.11
CA PRO A 440 9.93 7.46 -17.14
C PRO A 440 9.57 6.03 -16.74
N TYR A 441 10.43 5.07 -17.05
CA TYR A 441 10.22 3.64 -16.77
C TYR A 441 10.40 3.26 -15.31
N LEU A 442 10.95 4.17 -14.50
CA LEU A 442 11.04 4.02 -13.06
C LEU A 442 9.81 4.59 -12.35
N ALA A 443 8.85 5.19 -13.05
CA ALA A 443 7.67 5.77 -12.41
C ALA A 443 6.86 4.73 -11.61
N PRO A 444 6.07 5.18 -10.59
CA PRO A 444 5.31 4.29 -9.70
C PRO A 444 4.37 3.28 -10.38
N HIS A 445 3.95 3.53 -11.62
CA HIS A 445 3.05 2.66 -12.37
C HIS A 445 3.77 1.66 -13.29
N GLN A 446 5.10 1.77 -13.44
CA GLN A 446 5.84 1.04 -14.48
C GLN A 446 7.06 0.28 -13.96
N HIS A 447 7.67 0.70 -12.85
CA HIS A 447 8.96 0.15 -12.41
C HIS A 447 8.97 -1.37 -12.13
N HIS A 448 7.82 -1.94 -11.77
CA HIS A 448 7.68 -3.37 -11.46
C HIS A 448 7.41 -4.22 -12.71
N ASN A 449 7.16 -3.60 -13.86
CA ASN A 449 6.95 -4.27 -15.14
C ASN A 449 8.31 -4.71 -15.72
N PRO A 450 8.37 -5.70 -16.63
CA PRO A 450 9.65 -6.14 -17.21
C PRO A 450 10.50 -5.01 -17.83
N THR A 451 9.88 -4.06 -18.56
CA THR A 451 10.61 -2.89 -19.10
C THR A 451 11.14 -2.00 -17.98
N GLY A 452 10.33 -1.73 -16.95
CA GLY A 452 10.70 -0.92 -15.79
C GLY A 452 11.83 -1.53 -14.97
N LEU A 453 11.78 -2.84 -14.71
CA LEU A 453 12.85 -3.59 -14.04
C LEU A 453 14.16 -3.51 -14.84
N TRP A 454 14.09 -3.70 -16.16
CA TRP A 454 15.25 -3.57 -17.02
C TRP A 454 15.82 -2.14 -17.00
N ALA A 455 14.96 -1.13 -17.10
CA ALA A 455 15.36 0.27 -17.08
C ALA A 455 15.99 0.68 -15.75
N THR A 456 15.41 0.22 -14.63
CA THR A 456 15.97 0.36 -13.28
C THR A 456 17.39 -0.19 -13.25
N ARG A 457 17.60 -1.43 -13.73
CA ARG A 457 18.94 -2.04 -13.78
C ARG A 457 19.92 -1.25 -14.63
N GLN A 458 19.49 -0.71 -15.77
CA GLN A 458 20.35 0.15 -16.61
C GLN A 458 20.71 1.45 -15.88
N LEU A 459 19.75 2.09 -15.22
CA LEU A 459 20.00 3.32 -14.47
C LEU A 459 20.95 3.07 -13.30
N THR A 460 20.75 2.00 -12.53
CA THR A 460 21.67 1.58 -11.47
C THR A 460 23.07 1.33 -12.02
N GLN A 461 23.21 0.70 -13.19
CA GLN A 461 24.52 0.48 -13.81
C GLN A 461 25.22 1.79 -14.19
N PHE A 462 24.47 2.83 -14.59
CA PHE A 462 25.02 4.14 -14.92
C PHE A 462 25.43 4.95 -13.70
N LEU A 463 24.60 4.97 -12.66
CA LEU A 463 24.80 5.82 -11.48
C LEU A 463 25.61 5.12 -10.37
N PHE A 464 25.37 3.84 -10.14
CA PHE A 464 25.89 3.06 -9.02
C PHE A 464 26.37 1.66 -9.46
N PRO A 465 27.37 1.56 -10.36
CA PRO A 465 27.80 0.28 -10.92
C PRO A 465 28.23 -0.77 -9.88
N GLN A 466 28.69 -0.33 -8.70
CA GLN A 466 29.10 -1.21 -7.61
C GLN A 466 27.90 -1.88 -6.91
N ALA A 467 26.72 -1.27 -6.92
CA ALA A 467 25.53 -1.83 -6.27
C ALA A 467 25.07 -3.13 -6.93
N LEU A 468 25.23 -3.25 -8.26
CA LEU A 468 24.83 -4.45 -9.00
C LEU A 468 25.77 -5.65 -8.79
N GLN A 469 26.97 -5.44 -8.27
CA GLN A 469 27.91 -6.52 -7.96
C GLN A 469 27.43 -7.38 -6.78
N GLN A 470 26.50 -6.88 -5.96
CA GLN A 470 25.94 -7.59 -4.81
C GLN A 470 24.79 -8.55 -5.18
N ILE A 471 24.27 -8.48 -6.42
CA ILE A 471 23.13 -9.27 -6.91
C ILE A 471 23.56 -10.40 -7.87
N GLN A 472 24.80 -10.36 -8.39
CA GLN A 472 25.39 -11.41 -9.23
C GLN A 472 25.97 -12.54 -8.36
#